data_AF-A0A1G1H093-F1
#
_entry.id   AF-A0A1G1H093-F1
#
_cell.length_a   1.000
_cell.length_b   1.000
_cell.length_c   1.000
_cell.angle_alpha   90.00
_cell.angle_beta   90.00
_cell.angle_gamma   90.00
#
_symmetry.space_group_name_H-M   'P 1'
#
loop_
_entity.id
_entity.type
_entity.pdbx_description
1 polymer ?
#
loop_
_entity_poly.entity_id
_entity_poly.type
_entity_poly.pdbx_seq_one_letter_code
_entity_poly.pdbx_strand_id
1 'polypeptide(L)'
;MGIDLYTEMMEEAMAELRGEEISREPDTQINLRASAFIPEDYIDDVSLRLAAYKEISSVAEELQLRDVAEELRDRYGALPEPVMNLFAIMSVKLAAKKAQVARIDAGKGSVNITFAEGAAISPDRVMILLKKNKGRIKLIPEYTLQIALPDEMLSTAAEAVKKCLQELQ
;
A
#
# COMPACT_ATOMS: atom_id res chain seq x y z
N MET A 1 12.75 5.47 -25.51
CA MET A 1 13.55 4.32 -25.07
C MET A 1 14.67 4.87 -24.20
N GLY A 2 14.53 4.81 -22.88
CA GLY A 2 15.44 5.52 -21.96
C GLY A 2 14.80 5.99 -20.64
N ILE A 3 13.75 5.30 -20.17
CA ILE A 3 13.15 5.50 -18.84
C ILE A 3 13.09 4.14 -18.11
N ASP A 4 12.98 3.04 -18.84
CA ASP A 4 13.01 1.68 -18.28
C ASP A 4 14.35 1.36 -17.59
N LEU A 5 15.49 1.80 -18.14
CA LEU A 5 16.81 1.52 -17.58
C LEU A 5 17.06 2.22 -16.23
N TYR A 6 16.49 3.42 -16.00
CA TYR A 6 16.61 4.11 -14.71
C TYR A 6 15.80 3.41 -13.62
N THR A 7 14.66 2.84 -14.00
CA THR A 7 13.79 2.09 -13.08
C THR A 7 14.45 0.76 -12.69
N GLU A 8 15.03 0.04 -13.65
CA GLU A 8 15.80 -1.18 -13.39
C GLU A 8 17.05 -0.91 -12.55
N MET A 9 17.82 0.14 -12.85
CA MET A 9 19.01 0.50 -12.05
C MET A 9 18.64 0.95 -10.64
N MET A 10 17.47 1.56 -10.43
CA MET A 10 17.00 1.91 -9.10
C MET A 10 16.53 0.68 -8.32
N GLU A 11 15.86 -0.27 -8.97
CA GLU A 11 15.48 -1.55 -8.37
C GLU A 11 16.69 -2.41 -8.01
N GLU A 12 17.73 -2.43 -8.86
CA GLU A 12 19.01 -3.10 -8.61
C GLU A 12 19.79 -2.45 -7.47
N ALA A 13 19.89 -1.11 -7.42
CA ALA A 13 20.54 -0.41 -6.33
C ALA A 13 19.80 -0.60 -4.99
N MET A 14 18.47 -0.68 -5.01
CA MET A 14 17.67 -1.07 -3.85
C MET A 14 17.91 -2.53 -3.44
N ALA A 15 18.26 -3.42 -4.37
CA ALA A 15 18.56 -4.82 -4.11
C ALA A 15 19.94 -5.05 -3.50
N GLU A 16 20.96 -4.32 -3.95
CA GLU A 16 22.32 -4.40 -3.39
C GLU A 16 22.41 -3.82 -1.97
N LEU A 17 21.62 -2.80 -1.65
CA LEU A 17 21.55 -2.21 -0.30
C LEU A 17 20.86 -3.11 0.75
N ARG A 18 20.22 -4.22 0.32
CA ARG A 18 19.44 -5.11 1.20
C ARG A 18 20.25 -6.16 1.94
N GLY A 19 21.45 -6.55 1.50
CA GLY A 19 22.42 -7.35 2.28
C GLY A 19 21.91 -8.61 3.03
N GLU A 20 20.70 -9.08 2.79
CA GLU A 20 19.98 -10.12 3.55
C GLU A 20 19.28 -11.05 2.56
N GLU A 21 19.25 -12.35 2.88
CA GLU A 21 18.44 -13.32 2.18
C GLU A 21 17.00 -12.80 2.10
N ILE A 22 16.54 -12.51 0.89
CA ILE A 22 15.17 -12.09 0.61
C ILE A 22 14.28 -13.24 1.08
N SER A 23 13.72 -13.11 2.29
CA SER A 23 12.50 -13.83 2.65
C SER A 23 11.49 -13.47 1.57
N ARG A 24 11.23 -14.41 0.66
CA ARG A 24 10.22 -14.31 -0.39
C ARG A 24 8.84 -14.39 0.25
N GLU A 25 8.52 -13.46 1.13
CA GLU A 25 7.13 -13.19 1.41
C GLU A 25 6.49 -12.71 0.10
N PRO A 26 5.30 -13.20 -0.27
CA PRO A 26 4.65 -12.76 -1.49
C PRO A 26 4.40 -11.25 -1.38
N ASP A 27 5.12 -10.46 -2.19
CA ASP A 27 5.02 -9.01 -2.14
C ASP A 27 3.65 -8.61 -2.70
N THR A 28 2.80 -8.02 -1.86
CA THR A 28 1.48 -7.54 -2.28
C THR A 28 1.65 -6.45 -3.34
N GLN A 29 1.10 -6.66 -4.53
CA GLN A 29 1.10 -5.64 -5.58
C GLN A 29 0.00 -4.59 -5.30
N ILE A 30 0.36 -3.31 -5.22
CA ILE A 30 -0.58 -2.23 -4.90
C ILE A 30 -0.54 -1.17 -5.98
N ASN A 31 -1.69 -0.92 -6.62
CA ASN A 31 -1.89 0.15 -7.58
C ASN A 31 -3.11 0.99 -7.17
N LEU A 32 -2.88 2.13 -6.52
CA LEU A 32 -3.94 3.05 -6.08
C LEU A 32 -4.07 4.30 -6.97
N ARG A 33 -3.47 4.32 -8.16
CA ARG A 33 -3.56 5.42 -9.15
C ARG A 33 -3.20 6.81 -8.61
N ALA A 34 -2.23 6.90 -7.70
CA ALA A 34 -1.72 8.18 -7.24
C ALA A 34 -0.20 8.23 -7.31
N SER A 35 0.34 9.44 -7.47
CA SER A 35 1.76 9.70 -7.35
C SER A 35 2.18 9.60 -5.89
N ALA A 36 3.10 8.68 -5.60
CA ALA A 36 3.63 8.44 -4.28
C ALA A 36 5.17 8.45 -4.35
N PHE A 37 5.77 9.52 -3.88
CA PHE A 37 7.22 9.72 -3.88
C PHE A 37 7.57 10.83 -2.87
N ILE A 38 8.85 10.90 -2.49
CA ILE A 38 9.44 12.00 -1.73
C ILE A 38 9.97 13.03 -2.74
N PRO A 39 9.38 14.24 -2.81
CA PRO A 39 9.85 15.29 -3.69
C PRO A 39 11.22 15.85 -3.30
N GLU A 40 11.98 16.35 -4.28
CA GLU A 40 13.30 16.97 -4.05
C GLU A 40 13.21 18.30 -3.32
N ASP A 41 12.10 19.02 -3.46
CA ASP A 41 11.83 20.25 -2.73
C ASP A 41 11.39 20.01 -1.28
N TYR A 42 11.11 18.77 -0.90
CA TYR A 42 10.79 18.38 0.47
C TYR A 42 12.02 17.87 1.24
N ILE A 43 12.79 16.98 0.61
CA ILE A 43 14.10 16.54 1.10
C ILE A 43 15.07 16.72 -0.05
N ASP A 44 15.90 17.76 0.02
CA ASP A 44 16.84 18.15 -1.04
C ASP A 44 18.03 17.19 -1.15
N ASP A 45 18.60 16.80 -0.01
CA ASP A 45 19.70 15.84 0.06
C ASP A 45 19.25 14.44 -0.37
N VAL A 46 19.88 13.93 -1.44
CA VAL A 46 19.59 12.62 -2.03
C VAL A 46 19.83 11.48 -1.02
N SER A 47 20.87 11.59 -0.18
CA SER A 47 21.21 10.55 0.78
C SER A 47 20.17 10.47 1.89
N LEU A 48 19.70 11.62 2.39
CA LEU A 48 18.61 11.70 3.37
C LEU A 48 17.29 11.19 2.78
N ARG A 49 17.01 11.50 1.52
CA ARG A 49 15.81 11.03 0.82
C ARG A 49 15.82 9.50 0.65
N LEU A 50 16.96 8.92 0.27
CA LEU A 50 17.14 7.48 0.19
C LEU A 50 17.04 6.80 1.57
N ALA A 51 17.58 7.43 2.62
CA ALA A 51 17.44 6.94 3.99
C ALA A 51 15.96 6.91 4.42
N ALA A 52 15.20 7.97 4.13
CA ALA A 52 13.77 8.05 4.42
C ALA A 52 12.97 6.96 3.67
N TYR A 53 13.28 6.70 2.39
CA TYR A 53 12.66 5.58 1.67
C TYR A 53 12.95 4.23 2.33
N LYS A 54 14.22 4.00 2.71
CA LYS A 54 14.62 2.76 3.37
C LYS A 54 13.86 2.56 4.68
N GLU A 55 13.80 3.60 5.50
CA GLU A 55 13.08 3.60 6.77
C GLU A 55 11.58 3.33 6.59
N ILE A 56 10.91 4.05 5.70
CA ILE A 56 9.49 3.84 5.40
C ILE A 56 9.23 2.39 4.94
N SER A 57 10.10 1.85 4.09
CA SER A 57 9.95 0.50 3.53
C SER A 57 10.21 -0.64 4.53
N SER A 58 11.00 -0.39 5.58
CA SER A 58 11.36 -1.40 6.58
C SER A 58 10.36 -1.50 7.73
N VAL A 59 9.40 -0.57 7.80
CA VAL A 59 8.35 -0.59 8.81
C VAL A 59 7.50 -1.86 8.69
N ALA A 60 7.26 -2.52 9.83
CA ALA A 60 6.43 -3.72 9.92
C ALA A 60 5.07 -3.45 10.61
N GLU A 61 4.92 -2.31 11.29
CA GLU A 61 3.72 -1.97 12.06
C GLU A 61 3.17 -0.58 11.75
N GLU A 62 1.85 -0.43 11.83
CA GLU A 62 1.19 0.84 11.52
C GLU A 62 1.59 1.96 12.51
N LEU A 63 1.91 1.62 13.76
CA LEU A 63 2.36 2.60 14.75
C LEU A 63 3.71 3.21 14.35
N GLN A 64 4.69 2.36 14.02
CA GLN A 64 6.00 2.79 13.52
C GLN A 64 5.87 3.66 12.27
N LEU A 65 4.95 3.33 11.37
CA LEU A 65 4.73 4.12 10.15
C LEU A 65 4.26 5.54 10.47
N ARG A 66 3.47 5.71 11.55
CA ARG A 66 3.05 7.02 12.04
C ARG A 66 4.22 7.75 12.67
N ASP A 67 5.03 7.08 13.48
CA ASP A 67 6.19 7.70 14.13
C ASP A 67 7.17 8.27 13.08
N VAL A 68 7.44 7.53 12.01
CA VAL A 68 8.25 8.01 10.88
C VAL A 68 7.61 9.23 10.19
N ALA A 69 6.29 9.23 9.99
CA ALA A 69 5.59 10.38 9.40
C ALA A 69 5.68 11.63 10.30
N GLU A 70 5.61 11.47 11.62
CA GLU A 70 5.76 12.57 12.57
C GLU A 70 7.19 13.08 12.59
N GLU A 71 8.20 12.20 12.56
CA GLU A 71 9.59 12.61 12.47
C GLU A 71 9.87 13.41 11.19
N LEU A 72 9.41 12.94 10.04
CA LEU A 72 9.56 13.68 8.78
C LEU A 72 8.87 15.04 8.86
N ARG A 73 7.71 15.12 9.51
CA ARG A 73 6.98 16.37 9.68
C ARG A 73 7.75 17.36 10.57
N ASP A 74 8.32 16.87 11.66
CA ASP A 74 9.05 17.70 12.61
C ASP A 74 10.38 18.20 12.02
N ARG A 75 11.01 17.40 11.14
CA ARG A 75 12.28 17.73 10.49
C ARG A 75 12.14 18.62 9.26
N TYR A 76 11.13 18.36 8.42
CA TYR A 76 11.01 18.96 7.08
C TYR A 76 9.74 19.77 6.88
N GLY A 77 8.84 19.82 7.87
CA GLY A 77 7.59 20.57 7.82
C GLY A 77 6.40 19.75 7.33
N ALA A 78 5.37 20.41 6.79
CA ALA A 78 4.15 19.71 6.39
C ALA A 78 4.43 18.70 5.25
N LEU A 79 3.93 17.46 5.39
CA LEU A 79 4.08 16.41 4.39
C LEU A 79 3.36 16.81 3.08
N PRO A 80 4.07 16.89 1.94
CA PRO A 80 3.46 17.10 0.64
C PRO A 80 2.51 15.96 0.26
N GLU A 81 1.58 16.22 -0.65
CA GLU A 81 0.61 15.21 -1.12
C GLU A 81 1.27 13.92 -1.63
N PRO A 82 2.34 13.94 -2.45
CA PRO A 82 3.01 12.71 -2.87
C PRO A 82 3.61 11.91 -1.70
N VAL A 83 4.03 12.57 -0.63
CA VAL A 83 4.57 11.92 0.57
C VAL A 83 3.43 11.32 1.40
N MET A 84 2.33 12.04 1.58
CA MET A 84 1.13 11.51 2.23
C MET A 84 0.59 10.27 1.50
N ASN A 85 0.59 10.29 0.17
CA ASN A 85 0.22 9.13 -0.64
C ASN A 85 1.14 7.93 -0.42
N LEU A 86 2.46 8.16 -0.30
CA LEU A 86 3.44 7.12 0.02
C LEU A 86 3.11 6.44 1.36
N PHE A 87 2.86 7.21 2.41
CA PHE A 87 2.47 6.67 3.71
C PHE A 87 1.14 5.92 3.66
N ALA A 88 0.16 6.42 2.91
CA ALA A 88 -1.12 5.75 2.76
C ALA A 88 -0.98 4.39 2.02
N ILE A 89 -0.18 4.32 0.96
CA ILE A 89 0.13 3.05 0.26
C ILE A 89 0.83 2.08 1.20
N MET A 90 1.82 2.53 1.97
CA MET A 90 2.53 1.68 2.93
C MET A 90 1.61 1.17 4.03
N SER A 91 0.70 2.00 4.52
CA SER A 91 -0.31 1.59 5.51
C SER A 91 -1.23 0.49 4.94
N VAL A 92 -1.65 0.63 3.68
CA VAL A 92 -2.41 -0.41 2.98
C VAL A 92 -1.58 -1.68 2.83
N LYS A 93 -0.30 -1.58 2.47
CA LYS A 93 0.62 -2.73 2.35
C LYS A 93 0.70 -3.54 3.63
N LEU A 94 0.84 -2.87 4.78
CA LEU A 94 0.89 -3.52 6.09
C LEU A 94 -0.40 -4.29 6.40
N ALA A 95 -1.56 -3.70 6.11
CA ALA A 95 -2.85 -4.36 6.31
C ALA A 95 -3.04 -5.55 5.35
N ALA A 96 -2.65 -5.36 4.09
CA ALA A 96 -2.76 -6.34 3.02
C ALA A 96 -1.90 -7.59 3.29
N LYS A 97 -0.66 -7.39 3.76
CA LYS A 97 0.24 -8.47 4.17
C LYS A 97 -0.36 -9.33 5.28
N LYS A 98 -0.94 -8.71 6.32
CA LYS A 98 -1.61 -9.43 7.42
C LYS A 98 -2.81 -10.26 6.95
N ALA A 99 -3.47 -9.83 5.89
CA ALA A 99 -4.66 -10.48 5.33
C ALA A 99 -4.34 -11.42 4.13
N GLN A 100 -3.06 -11.68 3.84
CA GLN A 100 -2.62 -12.53 2.72
C GLN A 100 -3.17 -12.07 1.36
N VAL A 101 -3.20 -10.76 1.15
CA VAL A 101 -3.63 -10.15 -0.11
C VAL A 101 -2.48 -10.22 -1.13
N ALA A 102 -2.78 -10.71 -2.32
CA ALA A 102 -1.81 -10.76 -3.42
C ALA A 102 -1.78 -9.45 -4.21
N ARG A 103 -2.95 -8.82 -4.43
CA ARG A 103 -3.06 -7.64 -5.29
C ARG A 103 -4.16 -6.70 -4.86
N ILE A 104 -3.93 -5.39 -5.00
CA ILE A 104 -4.89 -4.32 -4.80
C ILE A 104 -4.83 -3.38 -6.00
N ASP A 105 -5.93 -3.23 -6.73
CA ASP A 105 -6.03 -2.35 -7.88
C ASP A 105 -7.22 -1.38 -7.75
N ALA A 106 -6.93 -0.09 -7.70
CA ALA A 106 -7.93 0.95 -7.85
C ALA A 106 -8.33 1.07 -9.33
N GLY A 107 -9.64 1.01 -9.56
CA GLY A 107 -10.33 1.22 -10.83
C GLY A 107 -11.04 2.59 -10.87
N LYS A 108 -11.82 2.82 -11.93
CA LYS A 108 -12.73 3.97 -11.98
C LYS A 108 -13.96 3.68 -11.10
N GLY A 109 -14.06 4.34 -9.95
CA GLY A 109 -15.19 4.18 -9.02
C GLY A 109 -15.22 2.87 -8.23
N SER A 110 -14.13 2.09 -8.22
CA SER A 110 -14.01 0.88 -7.40
C SER A 110 -12.56 0.54 -7.07
N VAL A 111 -12.36 -0.32 -6.07
CA VAL A 111 -11.07 -0.95 -5.79
C VAL A 111 -11.26 -2.46 -5.69
N ASN A 112 -10.37 -3.21 -6.30
CA ASN A 112 -10.34 -4.67 -6.28
C ASN A 112 -9.25 -5.13 -5.31
N ILE A 113 -9.58 -6.10 -4.46
CA ILE A 113 -8.67 -6.75 -3.52
C ILE A 113 -8.64 -8.23 -3.87
N THR A 114 -7.54 -8.69 -4.44
CA THR A 114 -7.34 -10.10 -4.82
C THR A 114 -6.47 -10.77 -3.77
N PHE A 115 -7.01 -11.84 -3.18
CA PHE A 115 -6.31 -12.60 -2.15
C PHE A 115 -5.37 -13.64 -2.77
N ALA A 116 -4.31 -14.00 -2.04
CA ALA A 116 -3.39 -15.05 -2.46
C ALA A 116 -4.09 -16.42 -2.51
N GLU A 117 -3.62 -17.29 -3.40
CA GLU A 117 -4.09 -18.67 -3.46
C GLU A 117 -3.75 -19.39 -2.14
N GLY A 118 -4.78 -19.91 -1.46
CA GLY A 118 -4.63 -20.50 -0.13
C GLY A 118 -4.70 -19.51 1.04
N ALA A 119 -5.09 -18.25 0.81
CA ALA A 119 -5.35 -17.31 1.90
C ALA A 119 -6.41 -17.87 2.87
N ALA A 120 -6.12 -17.82 4.17
CA ALA A 120 -6.96 -18.37 5.24
C ALA A 120 -8.13 -17.42 5.57
N ILE A 121 -9.02 -17.19 4.60
CA ILE A 121 -10.16 -16.29 4.74
C ILE A 121 -11.38 -17.11 5.15
N SER A 122 -11.99 -16.74 6.27
CA SER A 122 -13.20 -17.41 6.77
C SER A 122 -14.41 -17.12 5.86
N PRO A 123 -15.07 -18.14 5.27
CA PRO A 123 -16.24 -17.94 4.40
C PRO A 123 -17.38 -17.19 5.10
N ASP A 124 -17.59 -17.46 6.39
CA ASP A 124 -18.61 -16.80 7.20
C ASP A 124 -18.35 -15.29 7.33
N ARG A 125 -17.08 -14.89 7.49
CA ARG A 125 -16.68 -13.47 7.58
C ARG A 125 -16.93 -12.75 6.27
N VAL A 126 -16.60 -13.38 5.14
CA VAL A 126 -16.91 -12.84 3.81
C VAL A 126 -18.43 -12.65 3.66
N MET A 127 -19.23 -13.62 4.08
CA MET A 127 -20.68 -13.52 3.97
C MET A 127 -21.28 -12.42 4.86
N ILE A 128 -20.75 -12.25 6.08
CA ILE A 128 -21.12 -11.14 6.99
C ILE A 128 -20.75 -9.80 6.35
N LEU A 129 -19.54 -9.69 5.79
CA LEU A 129 -19.04 -8.49 5.12
C LEU A 129 -19.96 -8.09 3.95
N LEU A 130 -20.33 -9.04 3.08
CA LEU A 130 -21.20 -8.79 1.94
C LEU A 130 -22.60 -8.32 2.37
N LYS A 131 -23.18 -8.94 3.40
CA LYS A 131 -24.50 -8.56 3.94
C LYS A 131 -24.49 -7.17 4.57
N LYS A 132 -23.46 -6.86 5.37
CA LYS A 132 -23.32 -5.57 6.07
C LYS A 132 -23.17 -4.41 5.10
N ASN A 133 -22.51 -4.64 3.97
CA ASN A 133 -22.16 -3.59 3.01
C ASN A 133 -23.18 -3.39 1.87
N LYS A 134 -24.42 -3.94 1.98
CA LYS A 134 -25.58 -3.68 1.10
C LYS A 134 -25.26 -3.50 -0.40
N GLY A 135 -24.37 -4.32 -0.95
CA GLY A 135 -23.98 -4.30 -2.37
C GLY A 135 -22.86 -3.33 -2.78
N ARG A 136 -22.28 -2.57 -1.83
CA ARG A 136 -21.03 -1.81 -2.04
C ARG A 136 -19.82 -2.72 -2.18
N ILE A 137 -19.81 -3.84 -1.46
CA ILE A 137 -18.79 -4.88 -1.60
C ILE A 137 -19.42 -6.05 -2.35
N LYS A 138 -18.71 -6.54 -3.37
CA LYS A 138 -19.10 -7.68 -4.19
C LYS A 138 -17.94 -8.66 -4.27
N LEU A 139 -18.26 -9.94 -4.24
CA LEU A 139 -17.30 -10.98 -4.59
C LEU A 139 -17.35 -11.20 -6.09
N ILE A 140 -16.22 -11.03 -6.76
CA ILE A 140 -16.04 -11.35 -8.17
C ILE A 140 -15.14 -12.60 -8.30
N PRO A 141 -15.01 -13.22 -9.49
CA PRO A 141 -14.15 -14.39 -9.68
C PRO A 141 -12.70 -14.16 -9.25
N GLU A 142 -11.92 -15.25 -9.14
CA GLU A 142 -10.49 -15.20 -8.80
C GLU A 142 -10.20 -14.65 -7.39
N TYR A 143 -11.00 -15.06 -6.39
CA TYR A 143 -10.81 -14.66 -4.99
C TYR A 143 -10.68 -13.15 -4.81
N THR A 144 -11.50 -12.38 -5.53
CA THR A 144 -11.38 -10.91 -5.56
C THR A 144 -12.62 -10.25 -4.96
N LEU A 145 -12.41 -9.36 -3.99
CA LEU A 145 -13.43 -8.47 -3.46
C LEU A 145 -13.36 -7.12 -4.18
N GLN A 146 -14.46 -6.72 -4.77
CA GLN A 146 -14.62 -5.39 -5.37
C GLN A 146 -15.41 -4.50 -4.43
N ILE A 147 -14.86 -3.32 -4.13
CA ILE A 147 -15.48 -2.29 -3.31
C ILE A 147 -15.80 -1.09 -4.20
N ALA A 148 -17.07 -0.68 -4.27
CA ALA A 148 -17.45 0.57 -4.92
C ALA A 148 -16.96 1.77 -4.09
N LEU A 149 -16.28 2.69 -4.75
CA LEU A 149 -15.76 3.92 -4.17
C LEU A 149 -16.64 5.12 -4.56
N PRO A 150 -16.85 6.09 -3.66
CA PRO A 150 -17.60 7.31 -3.97
C PRO A 150 -16.84 8.29 -4.87
N ASP A 151 -15.50 8.21 -4.88
CA ASP A 151 -14.58 9.04 -5.65
C ASP A 151 -13.31 8.25 -6.02
N GLU A 152 -12.41 8.90 -6.77
CA GLU A 152 -11.12 8.30 -7.19
C GLU A 152 -9.95 8.74 -6.30
N MET A 153 -10.22 9.28 -5.10
CA MET A 153 -9.16 9.75 -4.20
C MET A 153 -8.45 8.56 -3.54
N LEU A 154 -7.12 8.63 -3.46
CA LEU A 154 -6.33 7.57 -2.83
C LEU A 154 -6.70 7.39 -1.36
N SER A 155 -6.95 8.47 -0.62
CA SER A 155 -7.37 8.41 0.79
C SER A 155 -8.62 7.55 0.96
N THR A 156 -9.61 7.74 0.09
CA THR A 156 -10.87 7.00 0.07
C THR A 156 -10.64 5.52 -0.25
N ALA A 157 -9.83 5.23 -1.27
CA ALA A 157 -9.49 3.87 -1.64
C ALA A 157 -8.72 3.14 -0.52
N ALA A 158 -7.71 3.79 0.06
CA ALA A 158 -6.90 3.26 1.14
C ALA A 158 -7.73 2.95 2.39
N GLU A 159 -8.61 3.88 2.79
CA GLU A 159 -9.51 3.67 3.93
C GLU A 159 -10.50 2.52 3.68
N ALA A 160 -11.10 2.47 2.49
CA ALA A 160 -12.02 1.40 2.11
C ALA A 160 -11.35 0.02 2.15
N VAL A 161 -10.12 -0.08 1.63
CA VAL A 161 -9.33 -1.31 1.69
C VAL A 161 -9.03 -1.70 3.14
N LYS A 162 -8.48 -0.78 3.94
CA LYS A 162 -8.14 -1.06 5.34
C LYS A 162 -9.34 -1.54 6.15
N LYS A 163 -10.48 -0.86 5.99
CA LYS A 163 -11.73 -1.23 6.66
C LYS A 163 -12.21 -2.63 6.23
N CYS A 164 -12.15 -2.92 4.93
CA CYS A 164 -12.51 -4.24 4.42
C CYS A 164 -11.63 -5.34 5.03
N LEU A 165 -10.31 -5.13 5.07
CA LEU A 165 -9.37 -6.11 5.62
C LEU A 165 -9.54 -6.30 7.13
N GLN A 166 -9.83 -5.22 7.88
CA GLN A 166 -10.12 -5.30 9.32
C GLN A 166 -11.40 -6.08 9.63
N GLU A 167 -12.45 -5.96 8.80
CA GLU A 167 -13.70 -6.70 8.98
C GLU A 167 -13.58 -8.20 8.65
N LEU A 168 -12.51 -8.59 7.95
CA LEU A 168 -12.21 -9.99 7.59
C LEU A 168 -11.38 -10.74 8.65
N GLN A 169 -10.80 -10.03 9.62
CA GLN A 169 -10.13 -10.58 10.80
C GLN A 169 -11.15 -10.96 11.90
#